data_AF-A0A535PDB0-F1
#
_entry.id   AF-A0A535PDB0-F1
#
_cell.length_a   1.000
_cell.length_b   1.000
_cell.length_c   1.000
_cell.angle_alpha   90.00
_cell.angle_beta   90.00
_cell.angle_gamma   90.00
#
_symmetry.space_group_name_H-M   'P 1'
#
loop_
_entity.id
_entity.type
_entity.pdbx_description
1 polymer ?
#
loop_
_entity_poly.entity_id
_entity_poly.type
_entity_poly.pdbx_seq_one_letter_code
_entity_poly.pdbx_strand_id
1 'polypeptide(L)' 'MIGPANARGQLDWGPAYHLSSTWNRPGDEYGTGLLFPVPGCWDVHVSVGGVTGDVYVVVS' A
#
# COMPACT_ATOMS: atom_id res chain seq x y z
N MET A 1 7.71 1.71 -0.57
CA MET A 1 7.33 2.85 0.29
C MET A 1 8.56 3.67 0.63
N ILE A 2 8.57 4.94 0.24
CA ILE A 2 9.63 5.89 0.61
C ILE A 2 8.99 6.99 1.47
N GLY A 3 9.62 7.26 2.61
CA GLY A 3 9.16 8.19 3.62
C GLY A 3 10.22 9.22 4.01
N PRO A 4 9.99 9.94 5.11
CA PRO A 4 10.86 11.01 5.57
C PRO A 4 12.31 10.57 5.72
N ALA A 5 13.26 11.44 5.33
CA ALA A 5 14.70 11.14 5.35
C ALA A 5 15.06 9.82 4.64
N ASN A 6 14.34 9.46 3.57
CA ASN A 6 14.48 8.19 2.84
C ASN A 6 14.18 6.94 3.68
N ALA A 7 13.37 7.08 4.73
CA ALA A 7 12.87 5.94 5.49
C ALA A 7 12.17 4.96 4.55
N ARG A 8 12.44 3.67 4.72
CA ARG A 8 11.79 2.60 3.97
C ARG A 8 10.76 1.94 4.86
N GLY A 9 9.52 1.91 4.40
CA GLY A 9 8.46 1.13 5.01
C GLY A 9 8.57 -0.32 4.56
N GLN A 10 7.98 -1.23 5.33
CA GLN A 10 7.83 -2.63 4.95
C GLN A 10 6.37 -3.08 5.11
N LEU A 11 6.02 -4.16 4.42
CA LEU A 11 4.73 -4.80 4.64
C LEU A 11 4.76 -5.46 6.02
N ASP A 12 3.70 -5.24 6.79
CA ASP A 12 3.38 -6.04 7.97
C ASP A 12 2.70 -7.36 7.54
N TRP A 13 1.85 -7.29 6.52
CA TRP A 13 1.23 -8.46 5.89
C TRP A 13 0.82 -8.19 4.44
N GLY A 14 0.55 -9.26 3.69
CA GLY A 14 0.10 -9.22 2.30
C GLY A 14 1.24 -9.18 1.27
N PRO A 15 0.94 -8.91 0.00
CA PRO A 15 -0.39 -8.65 -0.56
C PRO A 15 -1.29 -9.89 -0.47
N ALA A 16 -2.52 -9.71 0.02
CA ALA A 16 -3.51 -10.79 0.18
C ALA A 16 -4.65 -10.60 -0.81
N TYR A 17 -4.97 -11.63 -1.58
CA TYR A 17 -6.10 -11.61 -2.53
C TYR A 17 -7.43 -11.77 -1.81
N HIS A 18 -8.44 -10.98 -2.19
CA HIS A 18 -9.79 -11.03 -1.63
C HIS A 18 -10.80 -11.55 -2.65
N LEU A 19 -11.61 -12.54 -2.24
CA LEU A 19 -12.60 -13.21 -3.10
C LEU A 19 -13.98 -12.55 -3.10
N SER A 20 -14.23 -11.58 -2.20
CA SER A 20 -15.52 -10.91 -2.10
C SER A 20 -15.35 -9.46 -1.65
N SER A 21 -16.15 -8.58 -2.24
CA SER A 21 -16.22 -7.16 -1.88
C SER A 21 -17.63 -6.63 -2.08
N THR A 22 -18.06 -5.70 -1.23
CA THR A 22 -19.26 -4.89 -1.50
C THR A 22 -18.95 -3.69 -2.40
N TRP A 23 -17.67 -3.42 -2.65
CA TRP A 23 -17.20 -2.41 -3.58
C TRP A 23 -17.05 -2.98 -4.98
N ASN A 24 -18.06 -2.77 -5.83
CA ASN A 24 -18.08 -3.32 -7.18
C ASN A 24 -17.32 -2.44 -8.17
N ARG A 25 -16.04 -2.74 -8.39
CA ARG A 25 -15.20 -2.13 -9.43
C ARG A 25 -14.54 -3.22 -10.29
N PRO A 26 -14.23 -2.93 -11.58
CA PRO A 26 -13.46 -3.87 -12.40
C PRO A 26 -12.09 -4.16 -11.78
N GLY A 27 -11.67 -5.42 -11.82
CA GLY A 27 -10.35 -5.88 -11.36
C GLY A 27 -10.40 -6.78 -10.14
N ASP A 28 -9.23 -7.23 -9.74
CA ASP A 28 -8.99 -8.05 -8.55
C ASP A 28 -8.76 -7.16 -7.32
N GLU A 29 -9.26 -7.58 -6.15
CA GLU A 29 -9.04 -6.87 -4.89
C GLU A 29 -7.90 -7.49 -4.08
N TYR A 30 -7.00 -6.64 -3.61
CA TYR A 30 -5.88 -7.04 -2.75
C TYR A 30 -5.81 -6.13 -1.52
N GLY A 31 -5.51 -6.72 -0.37
CA GLY A 31 -5.22 -6.03 0.88
C GLY A 31 -3.75 -6.13 1.25
N THR A 32 -3.23 -5.14 1.96
CA THR A 32 -1.89 -5.20 2.58
C THR A 32 -1.84 -4.34 3.84
N GLY A 33 -1.03 -4.75 4.81
CA GLY A 33 -0.70 -3.97 6.00
C GLY A 33 0.65 -3.30 5.84
N LEU A 34 0.75 -2.02 6.21
CA LEU A 34 1.97 -1.23 6.08
C LEU A 34 2.46 -0.78 7.45
N LEU A 35 3.72 -1.04 7.75
CA LEU A 35 4.39 -0.48 8.92
C LEU A 35 5.13 0.80 8.53
N PHE A 36 4.75 1.92 9.17
CA PHE A 36 5.43 3.21 9.04
C PHE A 36 6.33 3.44 10.26
N PRO A 37 7.65 3.26 10.14
CA PRO A 37 8.57 3.34 11.29
C PRO A 37 8.72 4.75 11.85
N VAL A 38 8.33 5.77 11.09
CA VAL A 38 8.41 7.18 11.48
C VAL A 38 7.19 7.95 10.96
N PRO A 39 6.72 8.97 11.71
CA PRO A 39 5.73 9.92 11.22
C PRO A 39 6.22 10.71 10.00
N GLY A 40 5.30 11.08 9.12
CA GLY A 40 5.49 12.01 8.02
C GLY A 40 4.74 11.62 6.76
N CYS A 41 5.12 12.20 5.63
CA CYS A 41 4.53 11.91 4.33
C CYS A 41 5.20 10.71 3.68
N TRP A 42 4.39 9.76 3.22
CA TRP A 42 4.84 8.52 2.60
C TRP A 42 4.25 8.39 1.20
N ASP A 43 5.12 8.01 0.26
CA ASP A 43 4.71 7.51 -1.05
C ASP A 43 4.65 5.98 -1.01
N VAL A 44 3.45 5.45 -1.21
CA VAL A 44 3.16 4.01 -1.25
C VAL A 44 2.94 3.59 -2.70
N HIS A 45 4.02 3.14 -3.33
CA HIS A 45 3.98 2.47 -4.63
C HIS A 45 3.58 1.00 -4.50
N VAL A 46 2.54 0.59 -5.23
CA VAL A 46 2.03 -0.79 -5.30
C VAL A 46 2.12 -1.29 -6.73
N SER A 47 2.54 -2.55 -6.89
CA SER A 47 2.59 -3.24 -8.18
C SER A 47 1.94 -4.62 -8.08
N VAL A 48 1.01 -4.93 -8.98
CA VAL A 48 0.42 -6.27 -9.14
C VAL A 48 0.52 -6.65 -10.61
N GLY A 49 1.30 -7.68 -10.92
CA GLY A 49 1.60 -8.03 -12.31
C GLY A 49 2.26 -6.85 -13.05
N GLY A 50 1.65 -6.40 -14.14
CA GLY A 50 2.12 -5.26 -14.94
C GLY A 50 1.46 -3.92 -14.60
N VAL A 51 0.60 -3.87 -13.58
CA VAL A 51 -0.14 -2.66 -13.19
C VAL A 51 0.45 -2.07 -11.92
N THR A 52 0.58 -0.75 -11.88
CA THR A 52 1.11 -0.01 -10.73
C THR A 52 0.18 1.10 -10.30
N GLY A 53 0.28 1.52 -9.04
CA GLY A 53 -0.41 2.69 -8.52
C GLY A 53 0.27 3.25 -7.28
N ASP A 54 0.08 4.54 -7.06
CA ASP A 54 0.68 5.27 -5.94
C ASP A 54 -0.42 5.83 -5.03
N VAL A 55 -0.20 5.72 -3.71
CA VAL A 55 -1.03 6.37 -2.69
C VAL A 55 -0.13 7.18 -1.77
N TYR A 56 -0.48 8.44 -1.58
CA TYR A 56 0.23 9.33 -0.66
C TYR A 56 -0.47 9.35 0.69
N VAL A 57 0.25 8.99 1.75
CA VAL A 57 -0.30 8.87 3.12
C VAL A 57 0.45 9.81 4.05
N VAL A 58 -0.30 10.52 4.91
CA VAL A 58 0.27 11.31 6.00
C VAL A 58 0.10 10.53 7.30
N VAL A 59 1.22 10.21 7.96
CA VAL A 59 1.27 9.55 9.26
C VAL A 59 1.71 10.57 10.31
N SER A 60 0.91 10.77 11.36
CA SER A 60 1.20 11.71 12.45
C SER A 60 1.61 10.99 13.73
#